data_AF-A0A937UGA4-F1
#
_entry.id   AF-A0A937UGA4-F1
#
_cell.length_a   1.000
_cell.length_b   1.000
_cell.length_c   1.000
_cell.angle_alpha   90.00
_cell.angle_beta   90.00
_cell.angle_gamma   90.00
#
_symmetry.space_group_name_H-M   'P 1'
#
loop_
_entity.id
_entity.type
_entity.pdbx_description
1 polymer ?
#
loop_
_entity_poly.entity_id
_entity_poly.type
_entity_poly.pdbx_seq_one_letter_code
_entity_poly.pdbx_strand_id
1 'polypeptide(L)'
;MEVEWQENAYCWIGTSKTVYPRFEAWRSFDSPDDHWCLNMTQSPDAKPITVRQLPSLDDAKEFAEGLLAEFEHVNENIVPVRSHFDSQERQEPRVASARPQPQAPLRTRAVALWRSWQSVQSPSE
;
A
#
# COMPACT_ATOMS: atom_id res chain seq x y z
N MET A 1 -3.87 -6.29 -27.49
CA MET A 1 -3.17 -7.57 -27.76
C MET A 1 -3.82 -8.65 -26.90
N GLU A 2 -3.79 -9.93 -27.27
CA GLU A 2 -4.32 -11.03 -26.44
C GLU A 2 -3.25 -11.53 -25.46
N VAL A 3 -3.66 -11.95 -24.26
CA VAL A 3 -2.77 -12.60 -23.27
C VAL A 3 -2.96 -14.10 -23.40
N GLU A 4 -1.88 -14.83 -23.71
CA GLU A 4 -1.91 -16.30 -23.73
C GLU A 4 -1.85 -16.83 -22.30
N TRP A 5 -2.89 -17.56 -21.89
CA TRP A 5 -3.07 -18.09 -20.54
C TRP A 5 -2.77 -19.59 -20.46
N GLN A 6 -1.96 -19.98 -19.47
CA GLN A 6 -1.58 -21.37 -19.20
C GLN A 6 -1.78 -21.69 -17.72
N GLU A 7 -2.52 -22.76 -17.41
CA GLU A 7 -2.72 -23.24 -16.04
C GLU A 7 -1.56 -24.11 -15.58
N ASN A 8 -1.16 -23.96 -14.31
CA ASN A 8 -0.27 -24.89 -13.61
C ASN A 8 -0.86 -25.30 -12.25
N ALA A 9 -0.14 -26.11 -11.48
CA ALA A 9 -0.62 -26.65 -10.21
C ALA A 9 -0.96 -25.61 -9.10
N TYR A 10 -0.56 -24.34 -9.27
CA TYR A 10 -0.71 -23.28 -8.26
C TYR A 10 -1.40 -22.01 -8.78
N CYS A 11 -1.24 -21.69 -10.07
CA CYS A 11 -1.76 -20.45 -10.66
C CYS A 11 -1.97 -20.55 -12.17
N TRP A 12 -2.67 -19.57 -12.71
CA TRP A 12 -2.76 -19.27 -14.13
C TRP A 12 -1.66 -18.25 -14.49
N ILE A 13 -0.80 -18.58 -15.44
CA ILE A 13 0.23 -17.67 -15.96
C ILE A 13 -0.27 -17.08 -17.28
N GLY A 14 -0.25 -15.76 -17.39
CA GLY A 14 -0.56 -15.01 -18.60
C GLY A 14 0.69 -14.35 -19.16
N THR A 15 0.96 -14.52 -20.45
CA THR A 15 2.05 -13.81 -21.16
C THR A 15 1.56 -13.27 -22.49
N SER A 16 2.19 -12.20 -22.97
CA SER A 16 1.96 -11.70 -24.33
C SER A 16 2.92 -12.39 -25.33
N LYS A 17 3.19 -11.77 -26.48
CA LYS A 17 4.25 -12.21 -27.43
C LYS A 17 5.64 -12.32 -26.78
N THR A 18 5.85 -11.66 -25.65
CA THR A 18 7.09 -11.68 -24.86
C THR A 18 6.85 -12.24 -23.47
N VAL A 19 7.89 -12.82 -22.87
CA VAL A 19 7.86 -13.37 -21.50
C VAL A 19 7.44 -12.33 -20.45
N TYR A 20 7.64 -11.04 -20.75
CA TYR A 20 7.20 -9.92 -19.92
C TYR A 20 6.38 -8.90 -20.75
N PRO A 21 5.39 -8.19 -20.17
CA PRO A 21 4.92 -8.36 -18.79
C PRO A 21 4.28 -9.75 -18.58
N ARG A 22 4.57 -10.35 -17.42
CA ARG A 22 4.04 -11.64 -16.99
C ARG A 22 2.95 -11.41 -15.97
N PHE A 23 1.82 -12.03 -16.20
CA PHE A 23 0.68 -12.05 -15.29
C PHE A 23 0.62 -13.39 -14.57
N GLU A 24 0.24 -13.37 -13.29
CA GLU A 24 0.00 -14.58 -12.51
C GLU A 24 -1.32 -14.39 -11.76
N ALA A 25 -2.33 -15.19 -12.05
CA ALA A 25 -3.62 -15.16 -11.38
C ALA A 25 -3.78 -16.41 -10.51
N TRP A 26 -4.07 -16.23 -9.22
CA TRP A 26 -4.30 -17.34 -8.29
C TRP A 26 -5.46 -17.04 -7.34
N ARG A 27 -6.10 -18.10 -6.87
CA ARG A 27 -7.16 -18.05 -5.88
C ARG A 27 -6.56 -17.81 -4.50
N SER A 28 -7.08 -16.83 -3.78
CA SER A 28 -6.67 -16.50 -2.42
C SER A 28 -7.35 -17.45 -1.42
N PHE A 29 -6.57 -18.08 -0.55
CA PHE A 29 -7.09 -18.91 0.55
C PHE A 29 -7.10 -18.17 1.90
N ASP A 30 -6.58 -16.94 1.95
CA ASP A 30 -6.37 -16.16 3.18
C ASP A 30 -7.61 -15.34 3.61
N SER A 31 -8.74 -15.48 2.89
CA SER A 31 -10.01 -14.80 3.19
C SER A 31 -11.18 -15.79 3.13
N PRO A 32 -12.24 -15.61 3.94
CA PRO A 32 -13.51 -16.31 3.71
C PRO A 32 -14.18 -15.90 2.40
N ASP A 33 -13.88 -14.71 1.88
CA ASP A 33 -14.35 -14.25 0.58
C ASP A 33 -13.49 -14.87 -0.52
N ASP A 34 -14.13 -15.69 -1.35
CA ASP A 34 -13.51 -16.37 -2.49
C ASP A 34 -13.12 -15.37 -3.58
N HIS A 35 -11.84 -14.95 -3.59
CA HIS A 35 -11.34 -13.94 -4.50
C HIS A 35 -10.05 -14.35 -5.17
N TRP A 36 -9.84 -13.82 -6.36
CA TRP A 36 -8.63 -13.94 -7.14
C TRP A 36 -7.67 -12.78 -6.84
N CYS A 37 -6.40 -13.10 -6.86
CA CYS A 37 -5.29 -12.16 -6.85
C CYS A 37 -4.58 -12.23 -8.20
N LEU A 38 -4.05 -11.10 -8.64
CA LEU A 38 -3.30 -10.97 -9.89
C LEU A 38 -1.97 -10.27 -9.58
N ASN A 39 -0.84 -10.91 -9.88
CA ASN A 39 0.45 -10.23 -9.99
C ASN A 39 0.68 -9.82 -11.44
N MET A 40 1.31 -8.66 -11.63
CA MET A 40 2.02 -8.32 -12.85
C MET A 40 3.51 -8.10 -12.54
N THR A 41 4.38 -8.81 -13.25
CA THR A 41 5.83 -8.63 -13.22
C THR A 41 6.27 -8.03 -14.55
N GLN A 42 6.96 -6.89 -14.54
CA GLN A 42 7.30 -6.14 -15.76
C GLN A 42 8.63 -6.55 -16.42
N SER A 43 9.54 -7.16 -15.67
CA SER A 43 10.86 -7.60 -16.15
C SER A 43 11.44 -8.67 -15.20
N PRO A 44 12.52 -9.39 -15.56
CA PRO A 44 13.07 -10.48 -14.73
C PRO A 44 13.42 -10.09 -13.30
N ASP A 45 13.91 -8.87 -13.10
CA ASP A 45 14.37 -8.33 -11.82
C ASP A 45 13.34 -7.41 -11.14
N ALA A 46 12.17 -7.19 -11.78
CA ALA A 46 11.10 -6.39 -11.20
C ALA A 46 10.41 -7.13 -10.05
N LYS A 47 10.06 -6.39 -8.99
CA LYS A 47 9.15 -6.92 -7.97
C LYS A 47 7.73 -7.02 -8.56
N PRO A 48 6.98 -8.11 -8.29
CA PRO A 48 5.59 -8.21 -8.70
C PRO A 48 4.74 -7.07 -8.12
N ILE A 49 3.87 -6.51 -8.96
CA ILE A 49 2.82 -5.57 -8.56
C ILE A 49 1.57 -6.41 -8.32
N THR A 50 1.16 -6.54 -7.05
CA THR A 50 -0.02 -7.32 -6.67
C THR A 50 -1.29 -6.47 -6.69
N VAL A 51 -2.24 -6.86 -7.54
CA VAL A 51 -3.65 -6.48 -7.47
C VAL A 51 -4.40 -7.55 -6.68
N ARG A 52 -5.20 -7.14 -5.69
CA ARG A 52 -5.99 -8.04 -4.85
C ARG A 52 -7.48 -7.78 -5.07
N GLN A 53 -8.30 -8.80 -4.83
CA GLN A 53 -9.78 -8.73 -4.81
C GLN A 53 -10.43 -8.64 -6.20
N LEU A 54 -10.14 -9.60 -7.07
CA LEU A 54 -10.90 -9.84 -8.30
C LEU A 54 -11.97 -10.91 -8.04
N PRO A 55 -13.24 -10.75 -8.46
CA PRO A 55 -14.32 -11.70 -8.12
C PRO A 55 -14.11 -13.09 -8.71
N SER A 56 -13.58 -13.17 -9.93
CA SER A 56 -13.37 -14.42 -10.67
C SER A 56 -12.03 -14.44 -11.40
N LEU A 57 -11.69 -15.61 -11.95
CA LEU A 57 -10.56 -15.76 -12.88
C LEU A 57 -10.77 -14.93 -14.15
N ASP A 58 -11.99 -14.84 -14.66
CA ASP A 58 -12.27 -14.14 -15.92
C ASP A 58 -12.11 -12.63 -15.75
N ASP A 59 -12.56 -12.07 -14.61
CA ASP A 59 -12.28 -10.66 -14.24
C ASP A 59 -10.76 -10.40 -14.15
N ALA A 60 -9.99 -11.38 -13.65
CA ALA A 60 -8.55 -11.26 -13.54
C ALA A 60 -7.83 -11.32 -14.90
N LYS A 61 -8.40 -12.06 -15.87
CA LYS A 61 -7.91 -12.09 -17.26
C LYS A 61 -8.24 -10.78 -17.99
N GLU A 62 -9.48 -10.31 -17.90
CA GLU A 62 -9.91 -9.02 -18.49
C GLU A 62 -9.06 -7.86 -17.94
N PHE A 63 -8.83 -7.83 -16.63
CA PHE A 63 -8.00 -6.79 -15.99
C PHE A 63 -6.54 -6.81 -16.50
N ALA A 64 -5.96 -8.00 -16.69
CA ALA A 64 -4.61 -8.15 -17.22
C ALA A 64 -4.49 -7.73 -18.70
N GLU A 65 -5.51 -8.02 -19.52
CA GLU A 65 -5.58 -7.55 -20.91
C GLU A 65 -5.72 -6.02 -20.99
N GLY A 66 -6.55 -5.43 -20.12
CA GLY A 66 -6.67 -3.98 -19.98
C GLY A 66 -5.33 -3.33 -19.61
N LEU A 67 -4.64 -3.86 -18.59
CA LEU A 67 -3.29 -3.41 -18.21
C LEU A 67 -2.31 -3.48 -19.40
N LEU A 68 -2.28 -4.62 -20.11
CA LEU A 68 -1.35 -4.80 -21.24
C LEU A 68 -1.56 -3.70 -22.31
N ALA A 69 -2.81 -3.36 -22.62
CA ALA A 69 -3.14 -2.30 -23.58
C ALA A 69 -2.65 -0.91 -23.13
N GLU A 70 -2.75 -0.58 -21.83
CA GLU A 70 -2.21 0.68 -21.30
C GLU A 70 -0.67 0.74 -21.39
N PHE A 71 0.03 -0.36 -21.10
CA PHE A 71 1.49 -0.42 -21.17
C PHE A 71 2.03 -0.22 -22.59
N GLU A 72 1.38 -0.77 -23.61
CA GLU A 72 1.75 -0.54 -25.01
C GLU A 72 1.62 0.96 -25.36
N HIS A 73 0.50 1.58 -24.99
CA HIS A 73 0.24 2.98 -25.34
C HIS A 73 1.17 3.99 -24.64
N VAL A 74 1.65 3.67 -23.43
CA VAL A 74 2.68 4.47 -22.74
C VAL A 74 4.04 4.32 -23.43
N ASN A 75 4.39 3.12 -23.90
CA ASN A 75 5.68 2.85 -24.54
C ASN A 75 5.83 3.57 -25.90
N GLU A 76 4.72 3.75 -26.62
CA GLU A 76 4.67 4.56 -27.84
C GLU A 76 4.84 6.08 -27.60
N ASN A 77 4.65 6.55 -26.36
CA ASN A 77 4.56 7.98 -26.02
C ASN A 77 5.63 8.47 -25.01
N ILE A 78 6.75 7.76 -24.82
CA ILE A 78 7.77 8.12 -23.81
C ILE A 78 8.52 9.41 -24.18
N VAL A 79 7.97 10.56 -23.77
CA VAL A 79 8.72 11.79 -23.48
C VAL A 79 9.24 11.70 -22.04
N PRO A 80 10.54 11.94 -21.77
CA PRO A 80 11.12 11.69 -20.46
C PRO A 80 10.67 12.71 -19.40
N VAL A 81 9.64 12.34 -18.61
CA VAL A 81 9.24 13.09 -17.41
C VAL A 81 10.27 12.88 -16.30
N ARG A 82 11.15 13.88 -16.11
CA ARG A 82 12.01 13.98 -14.92
C ARG A 82 11.18 14.40 -13.70
N SER A 83 10.58 13.44 -13.02
CA SER A 83 10.01 13.67 -11.69
C SER A 83 11.13 13.82 -10.66
N HIS A 84 11.50 15.05 -10.34
CA HIS A 84 12.27 15.40 -9.15
C HIS A 84 11.46 15.00 -7.91
N PHE A 85 11.78 13.86 -7.29
CA PHE A 85 11.30 13.58 -5.94
C PHE A 85 12.17 14.36 -4.96
N ASP A 86 11.67 15.53 -4.58
CA ASP A 86 12.27 16.34 -3.52
C ASP A 86 12.01 15.66 -2.18
N SER A 87 13.07 15.10 -1.58
CA SER A 87 13.03 14.45 -0.28
C SER A 87 12.85 15.48 0.83
N GLN A 88 11.61 15.93 1.05
CA GLN A 88 11.32 16.86 2.14
C GLN A 88 11.41 16.17 3.51
N GLU A 89 12.64 16.13 4.01
CA GLU A 89 13.05 15.81 5.37
C GLU A 89 12.14 16.51 6.41
N ARG A 90 11.58 15.74 7.34
CA ARG A 90 10.89 16.31 8.52
C ARG A 90 11.92 16.94 9.45
N GLN A 91 12.14 18.25 9.32
CA GLN A 91 12.91 19.01 10.30
C GLN A 91 12.04 19.38 11.51
N GLU A 92 12.47 18.95 12.71
CA GLU A 92 11.88 19.40 13.97
C GLU A 92 12.23 20.88 14.24
N PRO A 93 11.28 21.74 14.65
CA PRO A 93 11.60 23.07 15.13
C PRO A 93 12.09 23.04 16.59
N ARG A 94 13.41 23.16 16.81
CA ARG A 94 13.98 23.50 18.12
C ARG A 94 13.88 25.00 18.42
N VAL A 95 14.04 25.36 19.70
CA VAL A 95 13.36 26.50 20.37
C VAL A 95 14.30 27.68 20.71
N ALA A 96 13.69 28.85 21.01
CA ALA A 96 14.19 30.05 21.73
C ALA A 96 14.90 31.14 20.87
N SER A 97 14.75 32.46 21.08
CA SER A 97 14.16 33.28 22.19
C SER A 97 13.78 34.70 21.64
N ALA A 98 13.26 35.73 22.35
CA ALA A 98 12.99 35.98 23.78
C ALA A 98 11.94 37.12 24.06
N ARG A 99 11.47 37.14 25.32
CA ARG A 99 10.94 38.21 26.25
C ARG A 99 10.99 39.73 25.93
N PRO A 100 10.31 40.61 26.73
CA PRO A 100 9.12 40.42 27.61
C PRO A 100 8.09 41.59 27.60
N GLN A 101 6.89 41.40 28.19
CA GLN A 101 6.13 42.51 28.82
C GLN A 101 5.38 42.02 30.09
N PRO A 102 5.18 42.84 31.17
CA PRO A 102 4.79 42.32 32.49
C PRO A 102 3.47 42.86 33.09
N GLN A 103 2.93 42.11 34.07
CA GLN A 103 1.88 42.45 35.07
C GLN A 103 0.43 42.58 34.51
N ALA A 104 -0.59 41.74 34.79
CA ALA A 104 -1.10 41.08 36.03
C ALA A 104 -1.90 42.02 36.98
N PRO A 105 -2.82 41.54 37.86
CA PRO A 105 -3.39 40.19 38.06
C PRO A 105 -4.94 40.15 38.19
N LEU A 106 -5.57 38.96 38.37
CA LEU A 106 -6.42 38.65 39.56
C LEU A 106 -7.09 37.24 39.50
N ARG A 107 -6.69 36.38 40.45
CA ARG A 107 -7.45 35.31 41.17
C ARG A 107 -8.19 34.19 40.37
N THR A 108 -7.76 32.91 40.49
CA THR A 108 -8.12 31.92 41.56
C THR A 108 -9.54 31.34 41.36
N ARG A 109 -9.86 30.03 41.34
CA ARG A 109 -9.29 28.70 41.74
C ARG A 109 -9.88 27.65 40.76
N ALA A 110 -9.41 26.41 40.55
CA ALA A 110 -8.97 25.34 41.45
C ALA A 110 -7.93 24.44 40.69
N VAL A 111 -6.89 23.85 41.27
CA VAL A 111 -6.79 22.98 42.47
C VAL A 111 -7.55 21.64 42.32
N ALA A 112 -6.93 20.73 41.57
CA ALA A 112 -6.64 19.33 41.87
C ALA A 112 -7.53 18.54 42.86
N LEU A 113 -7.82 17.27 42.51
CA LEU A 113 -7.17 16.05 43.03
C LEU A 113 -7.81 14.82 42.30
N TRP A 114 -7.08 13.87 41.67
CA TRP A 114 -6.18 12.81 42.19
C TRP A 114 -6.89 11.45 42.41
N ARG A 115 -6.09 10.37 42.42
CA ARG A 115 -6.47 8.93 42.49
C ARG A 115 -6.97 8.37 41.14
N SER A 116 -6.32 7.42 40.44
CA SER A 116 -5.34 6.38 40.81
C SER A 116 -5.77 5.53 41.99
N TRP A 117 -6.05 4.24 41.78
CA TRP A 117 -5.78 3.18 42.75
C TRP A 117 -5.48 1.90 41.94
N GLN A 118 -4.56 1.10 42.45
CA GLN A 118 -3.86 0.00 41.76
C GLN A 118 -3.95 -1.23 42.67
N SER A 119 -3.82 -2.45 42.12
CA SER A 119 -3.55 -3.69 42.88
C SER A 119 -4.74 -4.18 43.75
N VAL A 120 -4.91 -5.45 44.14
CA VAL A 120 -4.26 -6.78 43.96
C VAL A 120 -5.29 -7.81 44.54
N GLN A 121 -5.46 -9.07 44.13
CA GLN A 121 -4.61 -10.27 44.38
C GLN A 121 -5.33 -11.54 43.83
N SER A 122 -4.60 -12.62 43.57
CA SER A 122 -5.15 -13.98 43.36
C SER A 122 -5.61 -14.63 44.69
N PRO A 123 -6.26 -15.82 44.68
CA PRO A 123 -5.49 -17.07 44.72
C PRO A 123 -6.10 -18.27 43.94
N SER A 124 -5.40 -19.40 44.02
CA SER A 124 -5.62 -20.69 43.35
C SER A 124 -6.82 -21.51 43.84
N GLU A 125 -7.26 -22.44 42.99
CA GLU A 125 -7.49 -23.86 43.32
C GLU A 125 -6.84 -24.74 42.24
#